data_AF-A0A850SNA8-F1
#
_entry.id   AF-A0A850SNA8-F1
#
_cell.length_a   1.000
_cell.length_b   1.000
_cell.length_c   1.000
_cell.angle_alpha   90.00
_cell.angle_beta   90.00
_cell.angle_gamma   90.00
#
_symmetry.space_group_name_H-M   'P 1'
#
loop_
_entity.id
_entity.type
_entity.pdbx_description
1 polymer ?
#
loop_
_entity_poly.entity_id
_entity_poly.type
_entity_poly.pdbx_seq_one_letter_code
_entity_poly.pdbx_strand_id
1 'polypeptide(L)'
;LLKPGSTLYAPLKKYAARVRADGSIAVNGPDGAIEGSIHKIGAHVQKADACNGWTYWHYETKTGLKPIDFLREKMRKSAKE
;
A
#
# COMPACT_ATOMS: atom_id res chain seq x y z
N LEU A 1 9.35 8.50 -5.12
CA LEU A 1 8.92 7.20 -4.54
C LEU A 1 8.08 7.49 -3.30
N LEU A 2 7.17 6.59 -2.89
CA LEU A 2 6.18 6.86 -1.83
C LEU A 2 6.85 7.44 -0.59
N LYS A 3 6.35 8.58 -0.10
CA LYS A 3 6.88 9.24 1.09
C LYS A 3 6.20 8.68 2.34
N PRO A 4 6.89 8.61 3.48
CA PRO A 4 6.23 8.41 4.77
C PRO A 4 5.06 9.40 4.93
N GLY A 5 3.94 8.93 5.44
CA GLY A 5 2.69 9.67 5.54
C GLY A 5 1.80 9.62 4.30
N SER A 6 2.27 9.06 3.17
CA SER A 6 1.41 8.84 2.00
C SER A 6 0.28 7.88 2.32
N THR A 7 -0.90 8.10 1.73
CA THR A 7 -2.04 7.19 1.86
C THR A 7 -2.10 6.24 0.67
N LEU A 8 -2.23 4.95 0.98
CA LEU A 8 -2.57 3.89 0.05
C LEU A 8 -4.03 3.50 0.23
N TYR A 9 -4.65 3.07 -0.85
CA TYR A 9 -6.04 2.67 -0.90
C TYR A 9 -6.18 1.24 -1.39
N ALA A 10 -7.09 0.50 -0.78
CA ALA A 10 -7.57 -0.76 -1.32
C ALA A 10 -8.44 -0.52 -2.57
N PRO A 11 -8.76 -1.56 -3.36
CA PRO A 11 -9.71 -1.45 -4.46
C PRO A 11 -11.02 -0.78 -4.01
N LEU A 12 -11.55 0.09 -4.85
CA LEU A 12 -12.76 0.90 -4.56
C LEU A 12 -12.64 1.79 -3.31
N LYS A 13 -11.42 2.10 -2.85
CA LYS A 13 -11.15 2.87 -1.61
C LYS A 13 -11.81 2.27 -0.37
N LYS A 14 -12.05 0.95 -0.35
CA LYS A 14 -12.70 0.26 0.79
C LYS A 14 -11.92 0.40 2.09
N TYR A 15 -10.59 0.45 2.00
CA TYR A 15 -9.69 0.65 3.12
C TYR A 15 -8.61 1.67 2.74
N ALA A 16 -8.14 2.43 3.73
CA ALA A 16 -7.03 3.35 3.60
C ALA A 16 -5.91 2.94 4.56
N ALA A 17 -4.69 2.87 4.05
CA ALA A 17 -3.49 2.56 4.83
C ALA A 17 -2.48 3.70 4.71
N ARG A 18 -1.81 4.06 5.80
CA ARG A 18 -0.81 5.13 5.82
C ARG A 18 0.58 4.54 5.84
N VAL A 19 1.43 5.00 4.92
CA VAL A 19 2.84 4.60 4.84
C VAL A 19 3.61 5.17 6.02
N ARG A 20 4.40 4.32 6.67
CA ARG A 20 5.21 4.65 7.83
C ARG A 20 6.67 4.88 7.41
N ALA A 21 7.47 5.44 8.31
CA ALA A 21 8.85 5.82 7.99
C ALA A 21 9.78 4.62 7.70
N ASP A 22 9.46 3.46 8.29
CA ASP A 22 10.14 2.18 8.12
C ASP A 22 9.67 1.40 6.88
N GLY A 23 8.71 1.94 6.12
CA GLY A 23 8.14 1.29 4.94
C GLY A 23 6.99 0.33 5.23
N SER A 24 6.60 0.16 6.49
CA SER A 24 5.34 -0.52 6.85
C SER A 24 4.13 0.35 6.51
N ILE A 25 2.94 -0.24 6.56
CA ILE A 25 1.68 0.48 6.41
C ILE A 25 0.81 0.25 7.64
N ALA A 26 0.04 1.26 8.02
CA ALA A 26 -0.90 1.20 9.13
C ALA A 26 -2.33 1.46 8.66
N VAL A 27 -3.27 0.63 9.09
CA VAL A 27 -4.72 0.83 8.87
C VAL A 27 -5.38 1.08 10.22
N ASN A 28 -6.23 2.09 10.31
CA ASN A 28 -7.03 2.35 11.50
C ASN A 28 -8.24 1.40 11.53
N GLY A 29 -8.38 0.63 12.61
CA GLY A 29 -9.53 -0.21 12.90
C GLY A 29 -10.28 0.24 14.16
N PRO A 30 -11.40 -0.42 14.48
CA PRO A 30 -12.19 -0.12 15.69
C PRO A 30 -11.40 -0.33 16.99
N ASP A 31 -10.49 -1.31 17.03
CA ASP A 31 -9.65 -1.64 18.20
C ASP A 31 -8.27 -0.94 18.17
N GLY A 32 -8.08 0.03 17.29
CA GLY A 32 -6.82 0.76 17.12
C GLY A 32 -6.15 0.54 15.76
N ALA A 33 -4.98 1.15 15.59
CA ALA A 33 -4.22 1.04 14.35
C ALA A 33 -3.44 -0.28 14.31
N ILE A 34 -3.56 -1.00 13.19
CA ILE A 34 -2.80 -2.23 12.93
C ILE A 34 -1.72 -1.90 11.92
N GLU A 35 -0.47 -2.19 12.27
CA GLU A 35 0.72 -1.91 11.46
C GLU A 35 1.40 -3.20 11.00
N GLY A 36 1.94 -3.18 9.78
CA GLY A 36 2.68 -4.30 9.22
C GLY A 36 3.07 -4.09 7.77
N SER A 37 3.61 -5.14 7.16
CA SER A 37 3.94 -5.10 5.73
C SER A 37 2.68 -4.97 4.86
N ILE A 38 2.86 -4.48 3.64
CA ILE A 38 1.77 -4.36 2.65
C ILE A 38 1.00 -5.69 2.42
N HIS A 39 1.68 -6.83 2.57
CA HIS A 39 1.10 -8.16 2.42
C HIS A 39 0.31 -8.56 3.67
N LYS A 40 0.89 -8.40 4.86
CA LYS A 40 0.24 -8.73 6.13
C LYS A 40 -1.03 -7.90 6.34
N ILE A 41 -0.94 -6.59 6.15
CA ILE A 41 -2.08 -5.70 6.29
C ILE A 41 -3.11 -5.94 5.20
N GLY A 42 -2.68 -6.18 3.96
CA GLY A 42 -3.58 -6.53 2.86
C GLY A 42 -4.36 -7.83 3.12
N ALA A 43 -3.72 -8.86 3.67
CA ALA A 43 -4.35 -10.11 4.04
C ALA A 43 -5.35 -9.90 5.18
N HIS A 44 -4.94 -9.13 6.20
CA HIS A 44 -5.77 -8.79 7.36
C HIS A 44 -7.07 -8.08 6.97
N VAL A 45 -7.01 -6.99 6.19
CA VAL A 45 -8.21 -6.22 5.80
C VAL A 45 -9.14 -6.99 4.85
N GLN A 46 -8.60 -7.97 4.13
CA GLN A 46 -9.37 -8.87 3.27
C GLN A 46 -9.92 -10.09 4.01
N LYS A 47 -9.49 -10.34 5.26
CA LYS A 47 -9.76 -11.60 5.98
C LYS A 47 -9.32 -12.82 5.17
N ALA A 48 -8.17 -12.71 4.50
CA ALA A 48 -7.57 -13.76 3.69
C ALA A 48 -6.27 -14.26 4.32
N ASP A 49 -5.84 -15.46 3.96
CA ASP A 49 -4.59 -16.06 4.46
C ASP A 49 -3.34 -15.34 3.92
N ALA A 50 -3.41 -14.89 2.65
CA ALA A 50 -2.34 -14.16 1.99
C ALA A 50 -2.89 -13.03 1.10
N CYS A 51 -2.03 -12.05 0.81
CA CYS A 51 -2.33 -10.95 -0.11
C CYS A 51 -1.07 -10.51 -0.85
N ASN A 52 -1.17 -10.34 -2.17
CA ASN A 52 -0.16 -9.61 -2.93
C ASN A 52 -0.35 -8.09 -2.74
N GLY A 53 0.37 -7.52 -1.77
CA GLY A 53 0.24 -6.10 -1.42
C GLY A 53 0.64 -5.15 -2.55
N TRP A 54 1.48 -5.58 -3.49
CA TRP A 54 1.97 -4.72 -4.59
C TRP A 54 0.86 -4.33 -5.57
N THR A 55 -0.06 -5.25 -5.84
CA THR A 55 -1.19 -5.04 -6.77
C THR A 55 -2.46 -4.65 -6.02
N TYR A 56 -2.59 -5.02 -4.74
CA TYR A 56 -3.75 -4.69 -3.93
C TYR A 56 -3.79 -3.20 -3.54
N TRP A 57 -2.66 -2.67 -3.06
CA TRP A 57 -2.58 -1.29 -2.61
C TRP A 57 -2.34 -0.34 -3.78
N HIS A 58 -3.10 0.73 -3.81
CA HIS A 58 -3.04 1.76 -4.83
C HIS A 58 -2.69 3.11 -4.21
N TYR A 59 -1.87 3.90 -4.89
CA TYR A 59 -1.65 5.29 -4.55
C TYR A 59 -2.48 6.19 -5.47
N GLU A 60 -2.86 7.36 -4.97
CA GLU A 60 -3.63 8.32 -5.75
C GLU A 60 -2.72 9.11 -6.70
N THR A 61 -3.16 9.26 -7.95
CA THR A 61 -2.50 10.05 -8.99
C THR A 61 -3.49 11.03 -9.61
N LYS A 62 -2.98 11.98 -10.40
CA LYS A 62 -3.83 12.93 -11.15
C LYS A 62 -4.86 12.24 -12.06
N THR A 63 -4.58 11.00 -12.50
CA THR A 63 -5.42 10.22 -13.41
C THR A 63 -6.20 9.12 -12.69
N GLY A 64 -6.22 9.11 -11.35
CA GLY A 64 -6.89 8.09 -10.54
C GLY A 64 -5.93 7.19 -9.76
N LEU A 65 -6.44 6.05 -9.28
CA LEU A 65 -5.69 5.10 -8.46
C LEU A 65 -4.77 4.23 -9.34
N LYS A 66 -3.50 4.09 -8.93
CA LYS A 66 -2.55 3.18 -9.58
C LYS A 66 -1.94 2.21 -8.58
N PRO A 67 -1.72 0.94 -8.93
CA PRO A 67 -1.11 -0.03 -8.04
C PRO A 67 0.32 0.39 -7.69
N ILE A 68 0.75 0.13 -6.46
CA ILE A 68 2.10 0.49 -6.00
C ILE A 68 3.20 -0.30 -6.74
N ASP A 69 2.87 -1.44 -7.36
CA ASP A 69 3.80 -2.19 -8.22
C ASP A 69 4.37 -1.32 -9.35
N PHE A 70 3.59 -0.36 -9.88
CA PHE A 70 4.05 0.58 -10.90
C PHE A 70 5.25 1.42 -10.44
N LEU A 71 5.32 1.74 -9.15
CA LEU A 71 6.46 2.46 -8.58
C LEU A 71 7.69 1.55 -8.49
N ARG A 72 7.49 0.26 -8.21
CA ARG A 72 8.56 -0.74 -8.16
C ARG A 72 9.18 -0.94 -9.53
N GLU A 73 8.36 -1.03 -10.58
CA GLU A 73 8.84 -1.10 -11.96
C GLU A 73 9.63 0.15 -12.35
N LYS A 74 9.16 1.33 -11.96
CA LYS A 74 9.87 2.59 -12.21
C LYS A 74 11.25 2.62 -11.55
N MET A 75 11.39 2.14 -10.31
CA MET A 75 12.69 2.02 -9.63
C MET A 75 13.65 1.09 -10.37
N ARG A 76 13.16 -0.07 -10.82
CA ARG A 76 13.98 -1.05 -11.52
C ARG A 76 14.50 -0.52 -12.86
N LYS A 77 13.71 0.30 -13.56
CA LYS A 77 14.13 0.94 -14.81
C LYS A 77 15.19 2.01 -14.57
N SER A 78 15.02 2.85 -13.54
CA SER A 78 15.98 3.92 -13.22
C SER A 78 17.28 3.45 -12.58
N ALA A 79 17.34 2.22 -12.05
CA ALA A 79 18.56 1.64 -11.49
C ALA A 79 19.48 0.99 -12.55
N LYS A 80 19.08 1.08 -13.83
CA LYS A 80 19.80 0.47 -14.97
C LYS A 80 20.55 1.51 -15.82
N GLU A 81 20.64 2.74 -15.33
CA GLU A 81 21.34 3.88 -15.93
C GLU A 81 22.51 4.33 -15.04
#